data_AF-A0A2V9JJ53-F1
#
_entry.id   AF-A0A2V9JJ53-F1
#
_cell.length_a   1.000
_cell.length_b   1.000
_cell.length_c   1.000
_cell.angle_alpha   90.00
_cell.angle_beta   90.00
_cell.angle_gamma   90.00
#
_symmetry.space_group_name_H-M   'P 1'
#
loop_
_entity.id
_entity.type
_entity.pdbx_description
1 polymer ?
#
loop_
_entity_poly.entity_id
_entity_poly.type
_entity_poly.pdbx_seq_one_letter_code
_entity_poly.pdbx_strand_id
1 'polypeptide(L)'
;MRIIGLMSGTSLDGIDAALVRFDGVSLESLQWTVDAFRTSPFTEAQRAQIHDAITAGTPAQLNRLHAELAEWFARAVLDLCRSHGIEPSAVDLIGSHGQTIWHEPPARGTRGSTLQLGCAATIAERTGIAVVSDFRARDMAVGGQGAPLVPWADRALFSAPDRSRVLVNIGGIANLTWLPPGGATLPLVAFDTGPGNALINSAIEWSTRGSENFDRDGQRAALGTVDEALIEELLAHGY
;
A
#
# COMPACT_ATOMS: atom_id res chain seq x y z
N MET A 1 12.81 -6.63 -17.15
CA MET A 1 11.36 -6.40 -17.25
C MET A 1 11.00 -5.01 -16.74
N ARG A 2 10.00 -4.37 -17.32
CA ARG A 2 9.41 -3.09 -16.90
C ARG A 2 8.02 -3.35 -16.36
N ILE A 3 7.81 -3.10 -15.08
CA ILE A 3 6.57 -3.43 -14.38
C ILE A 3 6.01 -2.17 -13.74
N ILE A 4 4.73 -1.87 -13.97
CA ILE A 4 4.04 -0.82 -13.23
C ILE A 4 3.35 -1.43 -12.01
N GLY A 5 3.73 -0.99 -10.82
CA GLY A 5 2.98 -1.27 -9.59
C GLY A 5 1.88 -0.23 -9.38
N LEU A 6 0.66 -0.67 -9.07
CA LEU A 6 -0.46 0.18 -8.67
C LEU A 6 -0.89 -0.13 -7.23
N MET A 7 -1.02 0.93 -6.44
CA MET A 7 -1.42 0.85 -5.04
C MET A 7 -2.36 2.01 -4.68
N SER A 8 -3.44 1.70 -3.98
CA SER A 8 -4.29 2.70 -3.30
C SER A 8 -4.47 2.28 -1.85
N GLY A 9 -3.80 2.98 -0.94
CA GLY A 9 -3.77 2.67 0.48
C GLY A 9 -5.12 2.91 1.18
N THR A 10 -5.22 2.50 2.44
CA THR A 10 -6.42 2.76 3.27
C THR A 10 -6.58 4.22 3.67
N SER A 11 -5.55 5.06 3.49
CA SER A 11 -5.62 6.50 3.71
C SER A 11 -6.46 7.24 2.65
N LEU A 12 -6.77 6.59 1.52
CA LEU A 12 -7.58 7.16 0.43
C LEU A 12 -7.03 8.50 -0.11
N ASP A 13 -5.70 8.66 -0.07
CA ASP A 13 -5.02 9.85 -0.57
C ASP A 13 -5.02 9.88 -2.11
N GLY A 14 -4.92 8.72 -2.74
CA GLY A 14 -4.90 8.58 -4.19
C GLY A 14 -4.39 7.22 -4.65
N ILE A 15 -4.05 7.19 -5.94
CA ILE A 15 -3.48 6.04 -6.64
C ILE A 15 -2.01 6.30 -6.90
N ASP A 16 -1.15 5.50 -6.27
CA ASP A 16 0.27 5.46 -6.58
C ASP A 16 0.54 4.53 -7.76
N ALA A 17 1.30 5.02 -8.73
CA ALA A 17 1.79 4.26 -9.87
C ALA A 17 3.31 4.39 -9.95
N ALA A 18 4.02 3.26 -9.89
CA ALA A 18 5.48 3.21 -9.96
C ALA A 18 5.92 2.31 -11.13
N LEU A 19 6.62 2.86 -12.11
CA LEU A 19 7.31 2.05 -13.12
C LEU A 19 8.66 1.63 -12.56
N VAL A 20 8.83 0.33 -12.36
CA VAL A 20 10.07 -0.27 -11.89
C VAL A 20 10.65 -1.15 -12.97
N ARG A 21 11.93 -0.94 -13.27
CA ARG A 21 12.69 -1.80 -14.15
C ARG A 21 13.50 -2.77 -13.33
N PHE A 22 13.31 -4.05 -13.59
CA PHE A 22 14.02 -5.16 -12.98
C PHE A 22 14.95 -5.82 -13.99
N ASP A 23 16.16 -6.16 -13.56
CA ASP A 23 17.14 -6.95 -14.30
C ASP A 23 17.71 -8.04 -13.37
N GLY A 24 18.06 -9.20 -13.92
CA GLY A 24 18.52 -10.37 -13.17
C GLY A 24 17.60 -11.58 -13.27
N VAL A 25 18.16 -12.75 -12.96
CA VAL A 25 17.52 -14.07 -13.09
C VAL A 25 17.32 -14.80 -11.75
N SER A 26 17.91 -14.27 -10.68
CA SER A 26 17.73 -14.72 -9.29
C SER A 26 17.61 -13.53 -8.34
N LEU A 27 17.14 -13.77 -7.11
CA LEU A 27 17.03 -12.73 -6.08
C LEU A 27 18.38 -12.09 -5.73
N GLU A 28 19.47 -12.87 -5.76
CA GLU A 28 20.82 -12.40 -5.45
C GLU A 28 21.39 -11.49 -6.54
N SER A 29 20.98 -11.72 -7.78
CA SER A 29 21.37 -10.92 -8.95
C SER A 29 20.42 -9.76 -9.26
N LEU A 30 19.29 -9.66 -8.56
CA LEU A 30 18.20 -8.75 -8.89
C LEU A 30 18.65 -7.29 -8.74
N GLN A 31 18.73 -6.60 -9.86
CA GLN A 31 18.91 -5.16 -9.94
C GLN A 31 17.56 -4.51 -10.22
N TRP A 32 17.32 -3.34 -9.65
CA TRP A 32 16.09 -2.61 -9.87
C TRP A 32 16.31 -1.11 -9.89
N THR A 33 15.54 -0.42 -10.72
CA THR A 33 15.47 1.05 -10.76
C THR A 33 14.02 1.50 -10.83
N VAL A 34 13.67 2.55 -10.08
CA VAL A 34 12.39 3.24 -10.26
C VAL A 34 12.58 4.23 -11.39
N ASP A 35 12.03 3.91 -12.56
CA ASP A 35 12.17 4.73 -13.77
C ASP A 35 11.14 5.87 -13.78
N ALA A 36 9.97 5.69 -13.14
CA ALA A 36 8.95 6.73 -12.98
C ALA A 36 8.06 6.48 -11.76
N PHE A 37 7.55 7.55 -11.15
CA PHE A 37 6.57 7.48 -10.06
C PHE A 37 5.57 8.63 -10.18
N ARG A 38 4.29 8.33 -9.90
CA ARG A 38 3.23 9.35 -9.85
C ARG A 38 2.13 8.93 -8.89
N THR A 39 1.74 9.84 -8.01
CA THR A 39 0.48 9.75 -7.26
C THR A 39 -0.62 10.53 -7.97
N SER A 40 -1.76 9.89 -8.20
CA SER A 40 -2.96 10.51 -8.76
C SER A 40 -3.98 10.67 -7.62
N PRO A 41 -4.18 11.88 -7.08
CA PRO A 41 -5.03 12.08 -5.91
C PRO A 41 -6.49 11.76 -6.24
N PHE A 42 -7.21 11.19 -5.27
CA PHE A 42 -8.66 11.09 -5.38
C PHE A 42 -9.30 12.47 -5.22
N THR A 43 -10.34 12.73 -6.01
CA THR A 43 -11.24 13.86 -5.73
C THR A 43 -12.04 13.57 -4.45
N GLU A 44 -12.58 14.63 -3.83
CA GLU A 44 -13.45 14.49 -2.66
C GLU A 44 -14.62 13.54 -2.91
N ALA A 45 -15.25 13.64 -4.09
CA ALA A 45 -16.35 12.75 -4.48
C ALA A 45 -15.91 11.29 -4.61
N GLN A 46 -14.73 11.03 -5.19
CA GLN A 46 -14.18 9.67 -5.29
C GLN A 46 -13.86 9.09 -3.91
N ARG A 47 -13.26 9.91 -3.04
CA ARG A 47 -12.95 9.52 -1.65
C ARG A 47 -14.22 9.19 -0.87
N ALA A 48 -15.24 10.05 -0.94
CA ALA A 48 -16.54 9.83 -0.32
C ALA A 48 -17.17 8.53 -0.82
N GLN A 49 -17.12 8.28 -2.13
CA GLN A 49 -17.67 7.06 -2.71
C GLN A 49 -16.96 5.78 -2.22
N ILE A 50 -15.63 5.80 -2.09
CA ILE A 50 -14.88 4.66 -1.54
C ILE A 50 -15.21 4.47 -0.05
N HIS A 51 -15.27 5.58 0.71
CA HIS A 51 -15.62 5.55 2.13
C HIS A 51 -17.02 4.98 2.36
N ASP A 52 -18.02 5.41 1.59
CA ASP A 52 -19.39 4.90 1.66
C ASP A 52 -19.45 3.40 1.32
N ALA A 53 -18.63 2.96 0.37
CA ALA A 53 -18.52 1.54 0.03
C ALA A 53 -17.92 0.69 1.16
N ILE A 54 -16.92 1.22 1.88
CA ILE A 54 -16.29 0.57 3.04
C ILE A 54 -17.28 0.47 4.21
N THR A 55 -18.04 1.54 4.46
CA THR A 55 -18.89 1.65 5.65
C THR A 55 -20.27 1.03 5.48
N ALA A 56 -20.87 1.14 4.29
CA ALA A 56 -22.25 0.74 4.04
C ALA A 56 -22.51 0.21 2.61
N GLY A 57 -21.47 -0.26 1.92
CA GLY A 57 -21.57 -0.66 0.51
C GLY A 57 -22.53 -1.82 0.26
N THR A 58 -23.56 -1.59 -0.56
CA THR A 58 -24.41 -2.65 -1.11
C THR A 58 -23.70 -3.39 -2.25
N PRO A 59 -24.10 -4.63 -2.60
CA PRO A 59 -23.53 -5.35 -3.75
C PRO A 59 -23.54 -4.55 -5.06
N ALA A 60 -24.61 -3.78 -5.32
CA ALA A 60 -24.72 -2.95 -6.51
C ALA A 60 -23.78 -1.73 -6.48
N GLN A 61 -23.50 -1.16 -5.30
CA GLN A 61 -22.49 -0.09 -5.14
C GLN A 61 -21.08 -0.64 -5.30
N LEU A 62 -20.77 -1.77 -4.65
CA LEU A 62 -19.45 -2.42 -4.76
C LEU A 62 -19.14 -2.82 -6.20
N ASN A 63 -20.11 -3.39 -6.93
CA ASN A 63 -19.93 -3.74 -8.34
C ASN A 63 -19.64 -2.51 -9.22
N ARG A 64 -20.37 -1.40 -9.03
CA ARG A 64 -20.11 -0.16 -9.76
C ARG A 64 -18.73 0.41 -9.43
N LEU A 65 -18.41 0.50 -8.14
CA LEU A 65 -17.10 1.00 -7.69
C LEU A 65 -15.95 0.12 -8.20
N HIS A 66 -16.14 -1.21 -8.30
CA HIS A 66 -15.15 -2.13 -8.86
C HIS A 66 -14.78 -1.81 -10.31
N ALA A 67 -15.76 -1.43 -11.12
CA ALA A 67 -15.55 -1.00 -12.50
C ALA A 67 -14.94 0.41 -12.57
N GLU A 68 -15.46 1.35 -11.77
CA GLU A 68 -14.98 2.73 -11.77
C GLU A 68 -13.53 2.86 -11.29
N LEU A 69 -13.16 2.20 -10.20
CA LEU A 69 -11.78 2.13 -9.72
C LEU A 69 -10.84 1.62 -10.80
N ALA A 70 -11.26 0.62 -11.60
CA ALA A 70 -10.45 0.10 -12.68
C ALA A 70 -10.15 1.15 -13.75
N GLU A 71 -11.15 1.97 -14.12
CA GLU A 71 -10.95 3.10 -15.04
C GLU A 71 -10.02 4.16 -14.42
N TRP A 72 -10.07 4.36 -13.10
CA TRP A 72 -9.19 5.31 -12.41
C TRP A 72 -7.75 4.79 -12.37
N PHE A 73 -7.56 3.49 -12.09
CA PHE A 73 -6.27 2.80 -12.13
C PHE A 73 -5.67 2.81 -13.54
N ALA A 74 -6.46 2.49 -14.57
CA ALA A 74 -6.00 2.54 -15.95
C ALA A 74 -5.55 3.96 -16.37
N ARG A 75 -6.32 4.99 -15.97
CA ARG A 75 -5.92 6.39 -16.21
C ARG A 75 -4.62 6.75 -15.48
N ALA A 76 -4.44 6.31 -14.24
CA ALA A 76 -3.20 6.54 -13.50
C ALA A 76 -1.97 5.94 -14.21
N VAL A 77 -2.09 4.73 -14.75
CA VAL A 77 -1.05 4.08 -15.59
C VAL A 77 -0.75 4.92 -16.83
N LEU A 78 -1.78 5.26 -17.60
CA LEU A 78 -1.59 5.99 -18.85
C LEU A 78 -1.03 7.40 -18.64
N ASP A 79 -1.42 8.07 -17.57
CA ASP A 79 -0.88 9.37 -17.21
C ASP A 79 0.58 9.28 -16.72
N LEU A 80 0.95 8.24 -15.95
CA LEU A 80 2.35 7.96 -15.60
C LEU A 80 3.18 7.80 -16.88
N CYS A 81 2.73 6.94 -17.79
CA CYS A 81 3.39 6.70 -19.07
C CYS A 81 3.54 8.01 -19.88
N ARG A 82 2.44 8.76 -20.05
CA ARG A 82 2.44 10.02 -20.81
C ARG A 82 3.36 11.08 -20.21
N SER A 83 3.32 11.26 -18.89
CA SER A 83 4.12 12.29 -18.19
C SER A 83 5.63 12.02 -18.24
N HIS A 84 6.04 10.77 -18.48
CA HIS A 84 7.44 10.36 -18.53
C HIS A 84 7.88 9.89 -19.93
N GLY A 85 7.05 10.10 -20.96
CA GLY A 85 7.38 9.75 -22.35
C GLY A 85 7.57 8.25 -22.59
N ILE A 86 6.83 7.41 -21.86
CA ILE A 86 6.89 5.95 -21.97
C ILE A 86 5.70 5.48 -22.83
N GLU A 87 5.98 4.70 -23.85
CA GLU A 87 4.93 4.01 -24.61
C GLU A 87 4.35 2.86 -23.76
N PRO A 88 3.02 2.70 -23.65
CA PRO A 88 2.41 1.60 -22.89
C PRO A 88 2.90 0.21 -23.34
N SER A 89 3.20 0.03 -24.63
CA SER A 89 3.75 -1.20 -25.19
C SER A 89 5.17 -1.55 -24.72
N ALA A 90 5.88 -0.60 -24.09
CA ALA A 90 7.19 -0.83 -23.48
C ALA A 90 7.10 -1.35 -22.03
N VAL A 91 5.89 -1.45 -21.48
CA VAL A 91 5.61 -2.00 -20.15
C VAL A 91 5.19 -3.46 -20.31
N ASP A 92 5.89 -4.35 -19.62
CA ASP A 92 5.65 -5.79 -19.74
C ASP A 92 4.43 -6.24 -18.93
N LEU A 93 4.21 -5.61 -17.76
CA LEU A 93 3.20 -6.03 -16.79
C LEU A 93 2.74 -4.89 -15.89
N ILE A 94 1.48 -4.94 -15.45
CA ILE A 94 0.95 -4.17 -14.33
C ILE A 94 0.71 -5.11 -13.15
N GLY A 95 1.25 -4.79 -11.98
CA GLY A 95 0.88 -5.39 -10.71
C GLY A 95 -0.09 -4.47 -9.97
N SER A 96 -1.37 -4.83 -9.88
CA SER A 96 -2.40 -3.99 -9.26
C SER A 96 -2.90 -4.57 -7.95
N HIS A 97 -2.61 -3.90 -6.83
CA HIS A 97 -3.20 -4.25 -5.54
C HIS A 97 -4.72 -3.98 -5.53
N GLY A 98 -5.16 -2.91 -6.20
CA GLY A 98 -6.52 -2.40 -6.11
C GLY A 98 -6.76 -1.57 -4.85
N GLN A 99 -8.03 -1.32 -4.53
CA GLN A 99 -8.47 -0.65 -3.31
C GLN A 99 -9.04 -1.67 -2.33
N THR A 100 -8.50 -1.77 -1.12
CA THR A 100 -9.11 -2.60 -0.07
C THR A 100 -10.45 -2.00 0.35
N ILE A 101 -11.50 -2.83 0.32
CA ILE A 101 -12.81 -2.53 0.90
C ILE A 101 -12.98 -3.24 2.24
N TRP A 102 -12.54 -4.49 2.32
CA TRP A 102 -12.64 -5.30 3.53
C TRP A 102 -11.45 -6.24 3.66
N HIS A 103 -11.00 -6.48 4.88
CA HIS A 103 -9.93 -7.43 5.18
C HIS A 103 -10.16 -8.01 6.57
N GLU A 104 -10.31 -9.33 6.63
CA GLU A 104 -10.53 -10.09 7.84
C GLU A 104 -9.59 -11.30 7.85
N PRO A 105 -8.48 -11.26 8.62
CA PRO A 105 -7.55 -12.37 8.68
C PRO A 105 -8.19 -13.61 9.32
N PRO A 106 -7.68 -14.83 9.06
CA PRO A 106 -8.18 -16.05 9.68
C PRO A 106 -8.13 -15.97 11.22
N ALA A 107 -9.21 -16.38 11.90
CA ALA A 107 -9.28 -16.39 13.37
C ALA A 107 -9.99 -17.65 13.87
N ARG A 108 -9.39 -18.37 14.84
CA ARG A 108 -10.00 -19.49 15.60
C ARG A 108 -10.99 -20.37 14.82
N GLY A 109 -10.52 -20.98 13.72
CA GLY A 109 -11.32 -21.93 12.93
C GLY A 109 -12.15 -21.31 11.79
N THR A 110 -12.08 -19.98 11.59
CA THR A 110 -12.62 -19.33 10.39
C THR A 110 -11.55 -19.21 9.30
N ARG A 111 -11.95 -19.45 8.05
CA ARG A 111 -11.15 -19.14 6.87
C ARG A 111 -11.26 -17.63 6.65
N GLY A 112 -10.16 -16.88 6.77
CA GLY A 112 -10.15 -15.43 6.57
C GLY A 112 -10.68 -15.00 5.20
N SER A 113 -11.00 -13.73 5.05
CA SER A 113 -11.52 -13.15 3.81
C SER A 113 -10.93 -11.77 3.53
N THR A 114 -10.83 -11.40 2.26
CA THR A 114 -10.30 -10.11 1.82
C THR A 114 -10.98 -9.69 0.54
N LEU A 115 -11.23 -8.40 0.37
CA LEU A 115 -11.85 -7.83 -0.82
C LEU A 115 -11.09 -6.59 -1.26
N GLN A 116 -10.43 -6.71 -2.41
CA GLN A 116 -9.82 -5.61 -3.13
C GLN A 116 -10.63 -5.35 -4.40
N LEU A 117 -11.02 -4.09 -4.64
CA LEU A 117 -11.73 -3.67 -5.84
C LEU A 117 -10.79 -3.03 -6.87
N GLY A 118 -11.20 -3.05 -8.14
CA GLY A 118 -10.42 -2.63 -9.30
C GLY A 118 -10.30 -3.77 -10.31
N CYS A 119 -11.28 -3.87 -11.21
CA CYS A 119 -11.35 -4.91 -12.24
C CYS A 119 -10.07 -5.00 -13.09
N ALA A 120 -9.29 -6.07 -12.91
CA ALA A 120 -8.06 -6.29 -13.66
C ALA A 120 -8.27 -6.38 -15.17
N ALA A 121 -9.38 -7.00 -15.61
CA ALA A 121 -9.71 -7.08 -17.02
C ALA A 121 -9.92 -5.69 -17.64
N THR A 122 -10.63 -4.79 -16.94
CA THR A 122 -10.80 -3.41 -17.40
C THR A 122 -9.46 -2.68 -17.46
N ILE A 123 -8.58 -2.84 -16.47
CA ILE A 123 -7.23 -2.24 -16.50
C ILE A 123 -6.45 -2.75 -17.71
N ALA A 124 -6.48 -4.06 -17.97
CA ALA A 124 -5.77 -4.68 -19.09
C ALA A 124 -6.28 -4.15 -20.44
N GLU A 125 -7.60 -4.15 -20.65
CA GLU A 125 -8.22 -3.68 -21.89
C GLU A 125 -7.98 -2.17 -22.15
N ARG A 126 -7.96 -1.36 -21.09
CA ARG A 126 -7.74 0.09 -21.21
C ARG A 126 -6.29 0.47 -21.46
N THR A 127 -5.35 -0.35 -20.98
CA THR A 127 -3.91 -0.04 -21.07
C THR A 127 -3.20 -0.81 -22.18
N GLY A 128 -3.78 -1.93 -22.64
CA GLY A 128 -3.12 -2.87 -23.54
C GLY A 128 -2.00 -3.69 -22.89
N ILE A 129 -1.90 -3.67 -21.55
CA ILE A 129 -0.82 -4.31 -20.78
C ILE A 129 -1.41 -5.45 -19.93
N ALA A 130 -0.69 -6.56 -19.81
CA ALA A 130 -1.11 -7.66 -18.95
C ALA A 130 -1.17 -7.22 -17.47
N VAL A 131 -2.19 -7.66 -16.73
CA VAL A 131 -2.41 -7.28 -15.33
C VAL A 131 -2.38 -8.51 -14.43
N VAL A 132 -1.55 -8.45 -13.39
CA VAL A 132 -1.59 -9.36 -12.23
C VAL A 132 -2.22 -8.61 -11.07
N SER A 133 -3.18 -9.23 -10.40
CA SER A 133 -3.91 -8.64 -9.27
C SER A 133 -4.24 -9.69 -8.20
N ASP A 134 -5.00 -9.29 -7.17
CA ASP A 134 -5.56 -10.18 -6.15
C ASP A 134 -4.50 -10.93 -5.29
N PHE A 135 -3.42 -10.20 -4.96
CA PHE A 135 -2.29 -10.75 -4.22
C PHE A 135 -2.67 -11.29 -2.84
N ARG A 136 -3.58 -10.62 -2.12
CA ARG A 136 -3.97 -10.99 -0.75
C ARG A 136 -4.78 -12.27 -0.69
N ALA A 137 -5.72 -12.46 -1.63
CA ALA A 137 -6.52 -13.68 -1.67
C ALA A 137 -5.65 -14.91 -1.93
N ARG A 138 -4.59 -14.77 -2.74
CA ARG A 138 -3.64 -15.86 -2.98
C ARG A 138 -2.91 -16.30 -1.70
N ASP A 139 -2.45 -15.36 -0.88
CA ASP A 139 -1.81 -15.65 0.40
C ASP A 139 -2.80 -16.31 1.39
N MET A 140 -4.01 -15.76 1.52
CA MET A 140 -5.06 -16.36 2.36
C MET A 140 -5.46 -17.77 1.91
N ALA A 141 -5.45 -18.03 0.60
CA ALA A 141 -5.80 -19.34 0.06
C ALA A 141 -4.83 -20.46 0.48
N VAL A 142 -3.59 -20.11 0.83
CA VAL A 142 -2.59 -21.06 1.36
C VAL A 142 -2.47 -21.02 2.89
N GLY A 143 -3.41 -20.35 3.57
CA GLY A 143 -3.46 -20.25 5.04
C GLY A 143 -2.71 -19.05 5.63
N GLY A 144 -2.23 -18.13 4.80
CA GLY A 144 -1.65 -16.87 5.24
C GLY A 144 -2.69 -15.88 5.75
N GLN A 145 -2.21 -14.72 6.24
CA GLN A 145 -3.07 -13.65 6.76
C GLN A 145 -3.54 -12.67 5.69
N GLY A 146 -2.98 -12.71 4.48
CA GLY A 146 -3.22 -11.75 3.41
C GLY A 146 -2.52 -10.39 3.64
N ALA A 147 -1.76 -10.23 4.72
CA ALA A 147 -1.02 -9.03 5.10
C ALA A 147 0.02 -9.33 6.19
N PRO A 148 1.11 -8.54 6.31
CA PRO A 148 1.68 -7.71 5.25
C PRO A 148 2.37 -8.59 4.19
N LEU A 149 2.20 -8.27 2.90
CA LEU A 149 2.87 -9.00 1.80
C LEU A 149 4.24 -8.38 1.43
N VAL A 150 4.45 -7.13 1.84
CA VAL A 150 5.67 -6.34 1.59
C VAL A 150 6.96 -7.02 2.05
N PRO A 151 7.02 -7.80 3.15
CA PRO A 151 8.29 -8.37 3.61
C PRO A 151 9.02 -9.25 2.59
N TRP A 152 8.32 -9.90 1.66
CA TRP A 152 8.95 -10.65 0.58
C TRP A 152 9.64 -9.73 -0.43
N ALA A 153 9.00 -8.59 -0.76
CA ALA A 153 9.62 -7.55 -1.57
C ALA A 153 10.79 -6.92 -0.81
N ASP A 154 10.64 -6.65 0.50
CA ASP A 154 11.73 -6.09 1.32
C ASP A 154 12.95 -6.99 1.28
N ARG A 155 12.75 -8.30 1.46
CA ARG A 155 13.82 -9.30 1.35
C ARG A 155 14.46 -9.27 -0.03
N ALA A 156 13.66 -9.28 -1.10
CA ALA A 156 14.17 -9.31 -2.47
C ALA A 156 14.98 -8.05 -2.83
N LEU A 157 14.54 -6.88 -2.37
CA LEU A 157 15.07 -5.59 -2.83
C LEU A 157 16.12 -5.00 -1.90
N PHE A 158 16.08 -5.34 -0.60
CA PHE A 158 16.88 -4.68 0.42
C PHE A 158 17.70 -5.63 1.30
N SER A 159 17.75 -6.93 1.05
CA SER A 159 18.72 -7.79 1.75
C SER A 159 20.16 -7.34 1.48
N ALA A 160 21.02 -7.46 2.48
CA ALA A 160 22.46 -7.20 2.35
C ALA A 160 23.25 -8.44 2.75
N PRO A 161 24.33 -8.80 2.03
CA PRO A 161 25.08 -10.02 2.32
C PRO A 161 25.78 -9.98 3.69
N ASP A 162 26.20 -8.81 4.14
CA ASP A 162 27.13 -8.62 5.27
C ASP A 162 26.49 -8.00 6.51
N ARG A 163 25.21 -7.61 6.46
CA ARG A 163 24.53 -6.94 7.57
C ARG A 163 23.03 -7.16 7.57
N SER A 164 22.45 -7.03 8.76
CA SER A 164 20.99 -6.95 8.92
C SER A 164 20.51 -5.57 8.48
N ARG A 165 19.24 -5.48 8.07
CA ARG A 165 18.55 -4.20 7.86
C ARG A 165 17.22 -4.19 8.58
N VAL A 166 16.82 -3.01 9.03
CA VAL A 166 15.48 -2.74 9.53
C VAL A 166 14.84 -1.77 8.55
N LEU A 167 13.70 -2.14 8.00
CA LEU A 167 12.86 -1.27 7.20
C LEU A 167 11.68 -0.85 8.08
N VAL A 168 11.46 0.45 8.18
CA VAL A 168 10.37 1.03 8.96
C VAL A 168 9.48 1.79 8.00
N ASN A 169 8.21 1.39 7.91
CA ASN A 169 7.18 2.14 7.21
C ASN A 169 6.32 2.86 8.25
N ILE A 170 6.20 4.18 8.13
CA ILE A 170 5.37 5.01 9.01
C ILE A 170 4.17 5.51 8.20
N GLY A 171 3.18 4.62 8.04
CA GLY A 171 1.89 4.95 7.44
C GLY A 171 0.90 5.44 8.50
N GLY A 172 -0.40 5.19 8.32
CA GLY A 172 -1.38 5.38 9.41
C GLY A 172 -1.04 4.50 10.63
N ILE A 173 -0.68 3.24 10.37
CA ILE A 173 -0.04 2.30 11.30
C ILE A 173 1.44 2.19 10.91
N ALA A 174 2.31 2.16 11.91
CA ALA A 174 3.73 1.92 11.71
C ALA A 174 4.02 0.42 11.72
N ASN A 175 4.90 -0.03 10.83
CA ASN A 175 5.35 -1.41 10.80
C ASN A 175 6.84 -1.51 10.51
N LEU A 176 7.40 -2.64 10.92
CA LEU A 176 8.81 -2.93 10.81
C LEU A 176 9.01 -4.27 10.11
N THR A 177 9.98 -4.32 9.20
CA THR A 177 10.56 -5.56 8.67
C THR A 177 12.04 -5.62 9.07
N TRP A 178 12.43 -6.64 9.83
CA TRP A 178 13.82 -6.98 10.08
C TRP A 178 14.28 -8.04 9.07
N LEU A 179 15.30 -7.68 8.30
CA LEU A 179 15.98 -8.53 7.35
C LEU A 179 17.31 -9.00 7.94
N PRO A 180 17.51 -10.31 8.10
CA PRO A 180 18.82 -10.83 8.49
C PRO A 180 19.86 -10.64 7.37
N PRO A 181 21.17 -10.82 7.64
CA PRO A 181 22.18 -10.86 6.60
C PRO A 181 21.89 -11.95 5.57
N GLY A 182 22.30 -11.72 4.32
CA GLY A 182 22.11 -12.65 3.21
C GLY A 182 22.72 -14.03 3.51
N GLY A 183 21.98 -15.09 3.18
CA GLY A 183 22.40 -16.47 3.46
C GLY A 183 22.21 -16.93 4.92
N ALA A 184 21.80 -16.04 5.84
CA ALA A 184 21.42 -16.45 7.18
C ALA A 184 20.17 -17.33 7.16
N THR A 185 20.13 -18.32 8.06
CA THR A 185 18.96 -19.20 8.28
C THR A 185 17.94 -18.59 9.25
N LEU A 186 18.18 -17.35 9.71
CA LEU A 186 17.29 -16.64 10.61
C LEU A 186 15.98 -16.28 9.89
N PRO A 187 14.84 -16.33 10.59
CA PRO A 187 13.56 -15.96 9.99
C PRO A 187 13.53 -14.46 9.71
N LEU A 188 12.82 -14.07 8.65
CA LEU A 188 12.37 -12.70 8.50
C LEU A 188 11.37 -12.41 9.62
N VAL A 189 11.47 -11.22 10.23
CA VAL A 189 10.53 -10.77 11.26
C VAL A 189 9.83 -9.53 10.74
N ALA A 190 8.51 -9.53 10.72
CA ALA A 190 7.73 -8.35 10.39
C ALA A 190 6.47 -8.28 11.26
N PHE A 191 6.16 -7.08 11.76
CA PHE A 191 4.99 -6.82 12.59
C PHE A 191 4.65 -5.33 12.60
N ASP A 192 3.39 -5.03 12.91
CA ASP A 192 2.94 -3.67 13.18
C ASP A 192 3.44 -3.26 14.57
N THR A 193 4.05 -2.08 14.66
CA THR A 193 4.60 -1.56 15.93
C THR A 193 3.57 -0.74 16.71
N GLY A 194 2.43 -0.41 16.10
CA GLY A 194 1.40 0.47 16.67
C GLY A 194 1.08 1.67 15.77
N PRO A 195 0.49 2.74 16.30
CA PRO A 195 0.11 3.89 15.50
C PRO A 195 1.34 4.56 14.85
N GLY A 196 1.21 4.91 13.57
CA GLY A 196 2.12 5.81 12.88
C GLY A 196 1.52 7.22 12.87
N ASN A 197 1.08 7.67 11.70
CA ASN A 197 0.50 9.00 11.49
C ASN A 197 -0.99 9.09 11.83
N ALA A 198 -1.71 7.98 12.07
CA ALA A 198 -3.17 8.02 12.22
C ALA A 198 -3.63 8.97 13.35
N LEU A 199 -3.05 8.84 14.54
CA LEU A 199 -3.40 9.68 15.69
C LEU A 199 -2.95 11.12 15.52
N ILE A 200 -1.79 11.34 14.88
CA ILE A 200 -1.27 12.69 14.57
C ILE A 200 -2.23 13.40 13.62
N ASN A 201 -2.64 12.73 12.54
CA ASN A 201 -3.56 13.25 11.55
C ASN A 201 -4.92 13.60 12.18
N SER A 202 -5.47 12.72 13.02
CA SER A 202 -6.72 13.00 13.76
C SER A 202 -6.58 14.21 14.70
N ALA A 203 -5.45 14.36 15.38
CA ALA A 203 -5.20 15.52 16.25
C ALA A 203 -5.10 16.83 15.45
N ILE A 204 -4.50 16.81 14.26
CA ILE A 204 -4.44 17.96 13.35
C ILE A 204 -5.81 18.30 12.79
N GLU A 205 -6.54 17.31 12.29
CA GLU A 205 -7.90 17.50 11.78
C GLU A 205 -8.80 18.11 12.86
N TRP A 206 -8.75 17.57 14.07
CA TRP A 206 -9.53 18.07 15.20
C TRP A 206 -9.14 19.51 15.60
N SER A 207 -7.84 19.78 15.79
CA SER A 207 -7.36 21.09 16.25
C SER A 207 -7.53 22.21 15.22
N THR A 208 -7.47 21.86 13.93
CA THR A 208 -7.65 22.81 12.82
C THR A 208 -9.09 22.86 12.30
N ARG A 209 -10.01 22.10 12.90
CA ARG A 209 -11.41 21.98 12.46
C ARG A 209 -11.54 21.56 10.99
N GLY A 210 -10.69 20.63 10.58
CA GLY A 210 -10.67 20.04 9.25
C GLY A 210 -10.03 20.89 8.16
N SER A 211 -9.35 22.00 8.49
CA SER A 211 -8.62 22.78 7.47
C SER A 211 -7.30 22.12 7.05
N GLU A 212 -6.73 21.26 7.89
CA GLU A 212 -5.53 20.46 7.62
C GLU A 212 -5.77 19.01 8.02
N ASN A 213 -5.13 18.06 7.30
CA ASN A 213 -5.34 16.62 7.48
C ASN A 213 -4.11 15.89 8.05
N PHE A 214 -2.97 16.57 8.21
CA PHE A 214 -1.72 16.02 8.76
C PHE A 214 -0.77 17.15 9.17
N ASP A 215 0.23 16.85 10.02
CA ASP A 215 1.26 17.81 10.41
C ASP A 215 2.36 17.87 9.35
N ARG A 216 2.34 18.92 8.52
CA ARG A 216 3.30 19.08 7.43
C ARG A 216 4.71 19.26 7.98
N ASP A 217 5.60 18.36 7.58
CA ASP A 217 7.01 18.33 7.98
C ASP A 217 7.23 18.30 9.51
N GLY A 218 6.23 17.89 10.29
CA GLY A 218 6.28 17.87 11.75
C GLY A 218 6.36 19.27 12.39
N GLN A 219 5.96 20.32 11.67
CA GLN A 219 6.16 21.71 12.11
C GLN A 219 5.40 22.03 13.40
N ARG A 220 4.18 21.51 13.56
CA ARG A 220 3.38 21.76 14.77
C ARG A 220 3.93 20.97 15.95
N ALA A 221 4.25 19.70 15.75
CA ALA A 221 4.86 18.86 16.77
C ALA A 221 6.19 19.43 17.27
N ALA A 222 7.04 19.95 16.38
CA ALA A 222 8.33 20.54 16.73
C ALA A 222 8.23 21.82 17.59
N LEU A 223 7.10 22.53 17.54
CA LEU A 223 6.81 23.69 18.37
C LEU A 223 6.21 23.33 19.73
N GLY A 224 5.74 22.09 19.88
CA GLY A 224 5.10 21.59 21.09
C GLY A 224 6.09 21.24 22.19
N THR A 225 5.55 20.83 23.33
CA THR A 225 6.30 20.18 24.41
C THR A 225 5.62 18.85 24.69
N VAL A 226 6.40 17.77 24.74
CA VAL A 226 5.88 16.42 24.97
C VAL A 226 5.36 16.33 26.40
N ASP A 227 4.14 15.83 26.57
CA ASP A 227 3.60 15.40 27.86
C ASP A 227 3.94 13.92 28.06
N GLU A 228 5.04 13.66 28.77
CA GLU A 228 5.55 12.29 28.98
C GLU A 228 4.55 11.39 29.72
N ALA A 229 3.75 11.95 30.64
CA ALA A 229 2.76 11.17 31.37
C ALA A 229 1.65 10.65 30.44
N LEU A 230 1.23 11.48 29.48
CA LEU A 230 0.28 11.06 28.45
C LEU A 230 0.88 10.00 27.51
N ILE A 231 2.15 10.12 27.13
CA ILE A 231 2.82 9.12 26.29
C ILE A 231 2.90 7.76 27.02
N GLU A 232 3.28 7.76 28.30
CA GLU A 232 3.30 6.54 29.12
C GLU A 232 1.91 5.88 29.22
N GLU A 233 0.85 6.67 29.41
CA GLU A 233 -0.53 6.18 29.43
C GLU A 233 -0.92 5.52 28.08
N LEU A 234 -0.60 6.17 26.96
CA LEU A 234 -0.90 5.64 25.62
C LEU A 234 -0.11 4.36 25.32
N LEU A 235 1.16 4.29 25.71
CA LEU A 235 2.01 3.11 25.52
C LEU A 235 1.61 1.92 26.40
N ALA A 236 0.82 2.13 27.46
CA ALA A 236 0.30 1.07 28.31
C ALA A 236 -0.85 0.27 27.66
N HIS A 237 -1.28 0.65 26.45
CA HIS A 237 -2.32 -0.08 25.71
C HIS A 237 -1.89 -1.53 25.39
N GLY A 238 -2.73 -2.52 25.71
CA GLY A 238 -2.41 -3.95 25.60
C GLY A 238 -2.46 -4.56 24.19
N TYR A 239 -2.15 -3.77 23.15
CA TYR A 239 -1.99 -4.27 21.78
C TYR A 239 -0.65 -5.00 21.64
#